data_AF-T1H518-F1
#
_entry.id   AF-T1H518-F1
#
_cell.length_a   1.000
_cell.length_b   1.000
_cell.length_c   1.000
_cell.angle_alpha   90.00
_cell.angle_beta   90.00
_cell.angle_gamma   90.00
#
_symmetry.space_group_name_H-M   'P 1'
#
loop_
_entity.id
_entity.type
_entity.pdbx_description
1 polymer ?
#
loop_
_entity_poly.entity_id
_entity_poly.type
_entity_poly.pdbx_seq_one_letter_code
_entity_poly.pdbx_strand_id
1 'polypeptide(L)' 'MENYPKTIVRRGQKEDCVTVRAMIQELADFEKMPDGPEISADDIARDAGYTGEHPLIHLYIAEKISEPNAT' A
#
# COMPACT_ATOMS: atom_id res chain seq x y z
N MET A 1 24.60 8.73 -10.95
CA MET A 1 23.37 8.77 -10.13
C MET A 1 22.57 7.55 -10.55
N GLU A 2 22.45 6.58 -9.65
CA GLU A 2 21.99 5.21 -9.90
C GLU A 2 20.66 5.08 -10.65
N ASN A 3 20.51 3.92 -11.29
CA ASN A 3 19.40 3.53 -12.15
C ASN A 3 18.11 3.29 -11.33
N TYR A 4 17.50 4.37 -10.84
CA TYR A 4 16.25 4.28 -10.09
C TYR A 4 15.08 3.92 -11.02
N PRO A 5 14.21 2.97 -10.61
CA PRO A 5 13.04 2.64 -11.39
C PRO A 5 12.14 3.86 -11.54
N LYS A 6 11.67 4.09 -12.76
CA LYS A 6 10.66 5.11 -13.02
C LYS A 6 9.40 4.77 -12.21
N THR A 7 8.94 5.72 -11.41
CA THR A 7 7.88 5.51 -10.41
C THR A 7 6.83 6.62 -10.54
N ILE A 8 5.57 6.29 -10.30
CA ILE A 8 4.49 7.26 -10.13
C ILE A 8 3.99 7.24 -8.69
N VAL A 9 3.59 8.40 -8.17
CA VAL A 9 2.87 8.51 -6.89
C VAL A 9 1.42 8.84 -7.21
N ARG A 10 0.49 7.99 -6.76
CA ARG A 10 -0.95 8.16 -6.99
C ARG A 10 -1.75 7.99 -5.70
N ARG A 11 -3.00 8.45 -5.71
CA ARG A 11 -3.95 8.09 -4.65
C ARG A 11 -4.18 6.58 -4.65
N GLY A 12 -4.26 6.00 -3.46
CA GLY A 12 -4.64 4.62 -3.29
C GLY A 12 -6.12 4.40 -3.64
N GLN A 13 -6.45 3.17 -3.97
CA GLN A 13 -7.81 2.66 -4.18
C GLN A 13 -8.04 1.41 -3.30
N LYS A 14 -9.27 0.94 -3.26
CA LYS A 14 -9.68 -0.19 -2.40
C LYS A 14 -8.80 -1.43 -2.63
N GLU A 15 -8.47 -1.72 -3.89
CA GLU A 15 -7.70 -2.88 -4.30
C GLU A 15 -6.26 -2.85 -3.80
N ASP A 16 -5.71 -1.65 -3.54
CA ASP A 16 -4.36 -1.51 -3.00
C ASP A 16 -4.27 -1.94 -1.52
N CYS A 17 -5.39 -2.02 -0.79
CA CYS A 17 -5.39 -2.26 0.66
C CYS A 17 -4.78 -3.62 1.04
N VAL A 18 -4.92 -4.64 0.18
CA VAL A 18 -4.29 -5.95 0.38
C VAL A 18 -2.77 -5.84 0.31
N THR A 19 -2.25 -5.13 -0.70
CA THR A 19 -0.81 -4.87 -0.85
C THR A 19 -0.27 -4.00 0.28
N VAL A 20 -1.01 -2.97 0.68
CA VAL A 20 -0.64 -2.12 1.81
C VAL A 20 -0.57 -2.93 3.11
N ARG A 21 -1.51 -3.85 3.36
CA ARG A 21 -1.42 -4.73 4.53
C ARG A 21 -0.18 -5.62 4.50
N ALA A 22 0.17 -6.17 3.33
CA ALA A 22 1.38 -6.95 3.18
C ALA A 22 2.64 -6.11 3.47
N MET A 23 2.71 -4.88 2.98
CA MET A 23 3.82 -3.96 3.27
C MET A 23 3.89 -3.56 4.75
N ILE A 24 2.74 -3.38 5.40
CA ILE A 24 2.69 -3.16 6.86
C ILE A 24 3.27 -4.37 7.60
N GLN A 25 2.99 -5.61 7.15
CA GLN A 25 3.61 -6.80 7.75
C GLN A 25 5.11 -6.85 7.52
N GLU A 26 5.54 -6.58 6.28
CA GLU A 26 6.97 -6.57 5.92
C GLU A 26 7.76 -5.59 6.82
N LEU A 27 7.19 -4.41 7.10
CA LEU A 27 7.76 -3.46 8.03
C LEU A 27 7.80 -4.00 9.47
N ALA A 28 6.70 -4.61 9.94
CA ALA A 28 6.62 -5.17 11.28
C ALA A 28 7.65 -6.29 11.49
N ASP A 29 7.83 -7.17 10.50
CA ASP A 29 8.84 -8.23 10.51
C ASP A 29 10.26 -7.64 10.56
N PHE A 30 10.52 -6.60 9.76
CA PHE A 30 11.80 -5.88 9.77
C PHE A 30 12.12 -5.25 11.13
N GLU A 31 11.10 -4.69 11.79
CA GLU A 31 11.22 -4.08 13.12
C GLU A 31 11.26 -5.11 14.27
N LYS A 32 11.27 -6.41 13.96
CA LYS A 32 11.23 -7.52 14.93
C LYS A 32 9.97 -7.49 15.80
N MET A 33 8.86 -7.06 15.21
CA MET A 33 7.52 -7.03 15.79
C MET A 33 6.54 -7.84 14.90
N PRO A 34 6.78 -9.13 14.62
CA PRO A 34 5.98 -9.90 13.65
C PRO A 34 4.52 -10.10 14.10
N ASP A 35 4.29 -10.19 15.40
CA ASP A 35 2.93 -10.20 16.00
C ASP A 35 2.33 -8.79 16.12
N GLY A 36 3.04 -7.78 15.62
CA GLY A 36 2.58 -6.40 15.46
C GLY A 36 1.53 -6.26 14.35
N PRO A 37 1.20 -5.01 13.98
CA PRO A 37 -0.17 -4.53 13.80
C PRO A 37 -1.15 -5.55 13.21
N GLU A 38 -2.14 -5.92 14.02
CA GLU A 38 -3.21 -6.87 13.69
C GLU A 38 -4.28 -6.29 12.73
N ILE A 39 -4.05 -5.10 12.16
CA ILE A 39 -4.98 -4.43 11.26
C ILE A 39 -5.26 -5.31 10.03
N SER A 40 -6.51 -5.44 9.59
CA SER A 40 -6.85 -6.18 8.37
C SER A 40 -6.88 -5.26 7.14
N ALA A 41 -6.86 -5.85 5.93
CA ALA A 41 -7.07 -5.08 4.70
C ALA A 41 -8.47 -4.42 4.66
N ASP A 42 -9.47 -5.04 5.29
CA ASP A 42 -10.83 -4.49 5.39
C ASP A 42 -10.88 -3.29 6.34
N ASP A 43 -10.13 -3.32 7.45
CA ASP A 43 -9.97 -2.17 8.35
C ASP A 43 -9.33 -0.99 7.61
N ILE A 44 -8.27 -1.24 6.85
CA ILE A 44 -7.62 -0.21 6.03
C ILE A 44 -8.60 0.36 5.01
N ALA A 45 -9.39 -0.48 4.33
CA ALA A 45 -10.36 -0.02 3.33
C ALA A 45 -11.49 0.82 3.94
N ARG A 46 -12.00 0.43 5.12
CA ARG A 46 -12.98 1.19 5.89
C ARG A 46 -12.40 2.53 6.31
N ASP A 47 -11.24 2.52 6.93
CA ASP A 47 -10.63 3.72 7.52
C ASP A 47 -10.11 4.67 6.43
N ALA A 48 -9.77 4.19 5.25
CA ALA A 48 -9.44 5.02 4.08
C ALA A 48 -10.68 5.59 3.36
N GLY A 49 -11.90 5.25 3.82
CA GLY A 49 -13.15 5.74 3.25
C GLY A 49 -13.52 5.11 1.90
N TYR A 50 -13.01 3.91 1.58
CA TYR A 50 -13.38 3.18 0.36
C TYR A 50 -14.66 2.36 0.53
N THR A 51 -15.02 2.01 1.77
CA THR A 51 -16.25 1.30 2.12
C THR A 51 -17.10 2.04 3.16
N GLY A 52 -16.61 3.15 3.72
CA GLY A 52 -17.29 3.99 4.71
C GLY A 52 -17.51 5.43 4.23
N GLU A 53 -18.28 6.21 4.99
CA GLU A 53 -18.70 7.58 4.61
C GLU A 53 -17.59 8.64 4.78
N HIS A 54 -16.71 8.47 5.78
CA HIS A 54 -15.69 9.46 6.12
C HIS A 54 -14.31 8.82 6.31
N PRO A 55 -13.28 9.23 5.55
CA PRO A 55 -11.93 8.68 5.69
C PRO A 55 -11.27 9.18 6.97
N LEU A 56 -10.74 8.25 7.77
CA LEU A 56 -9.82 8.48 8.88
C LEU A 56 -8.37 8.59 8.41
N ILE A 57 -8.04 7.92 7.30
CA ILE A 57 -6.70 7.91 6.70
C ILE A 57 -6.74 8.17 5.19
N HIS A 58 -5.57 8.41 4.62
CA HIS A 58 -5.38 8.65 3.20
C HIS A 58 -4.18 7.86 2.69
N LEU A 59 -4.39 7.02 1.68
CA LEU A 59 -3.33 6.21 1.07
C LEU A 59 -2.73 6.90 -0.16
N TYR A 60 -1.40 6.85 -0.24
CA TYR A 60 -0.62 7.21 -1.42
C TYR A 60 0.28 6.05 -1.79
N ILE A 61 0.24 5.65 -3.06
CA ILE A 61 0.96 4.50 -3.58
C ILE A 61 2.07 4.98 -4.49
N ALA A 62 3.29 4.53 -4.21
CA ALA A 62 4.41 4.62 -5.12
C ALA A 62 4.45 3.34 -5.95
N GLU A 63 4.13 3.45 -7.24
CA GLU A 63 4.05 2.32 -8.15
C GLU A 63 5.15 2.41 -9.21
N LYS A 64 5.89 1.31 -9.39
CA LYS A 64 6.89 1.20 -10.44
C LYS A 64 6.18 1.16 -11.80
N ILE A 65 6.61 1.99 -12.73
CA ILE A 65 6.13 1.92 -14.11
C ILE A 65 6.76 0.69 -14.76
N SER A 66 5.95 -0.31 -15.10
CA SER A 66 6.37 -1.42 -15.95
C SER A 66 6.61 -0.89 -17.37
N GLU A 67 7.77 -1.16 -17.95
CA GLU A 67 7.96 -0.95 -19.39
C GLU A 67 7.02 -1.89 -20.16
N PRO A 68 6.36 -1.42 -21.23
CA PRO A 68 5.55 -2.31 -22.03
C PRO A 68 6.44 -3.45 -22.53
N ASN A 69 6.01 -4.70 -22.32
CA ASN A 69 6.67 -5.85 -22.94
C ASN A 69 6.76 -5.58 -24.44
N ALA A 70 7.97 -5.46 -24.98
CA ALA A 70 8.19 -5.37 -26.41
C ALA A 70 7.61 -6.65 -27.05
N THR A 71 6.48 -6.50 -27.74
CA THR A 71 5.92 -7.51 -28.66
C THR A 71 6.80 -7.67 -29.89
#